data_AF-A0A497LV69-F1
#
_entry.id   AF-A0A497LV69-F1
#
_cell.length_a   1.000
_cell.length_b   1.000
_cell.length_c   1.000
_cell.angle_alpha   90.00
_cell.angle_beta   90.00
_cell.angle_gamma   90.00
#
_symmetry.space_group_name_H-M   'P 1'
#
loop_
_entity.id
_entity.type
_entity.pdbx_description
1 polymer ?
#
loop_
_entity_poly.entity_id
_entity_poly.type
_entity_poly.pdbx_seq_one_letter_code
_entity_poly.pdbx_strand_id
1 'polypeptide(L)'
;MSADRHRQDIRKSQFITTYGPGSIIEGPNGPAVILMPETGLLKHLGIHPSDFEIICEGLSKAIGGRIFQVPSNQELRREKPIWRTKMFPEWHLCPRNDRHKQYSVLYKGDECPVCHKPTDHKQAIRFVMACPRGHLDDVDWEKAVHGGKRCSRSRGRTPYFKWYRKGSTLWDIRIVCAFCGNSTTMGHIYYREWLECTARFPEREDVAGPPNRPCNCHFSQKDERKPCVLHRGALNLRIPVICSAIKIPPVMSRLGEILSDNLIKSLVRTLIITNVFNKENLEKV
;
A
#
# COMPACT_ATOMS: atom_id res chain seq x y z
N MET A 1 9.10 16.81 14.09
CA MET A 1 8.09 15.74 13.94
C MET A 1 8.82 14.46 13.57
N SER A 2 8.72 13.40 14.39
CA SER A 2 9.63 12.24 14.31
C SER A 2 9.52 11.49 12.98
N ALA A 3 10.63 11.39 12.25
CA ALA A 3 10.78 10.65 10.99
C ALA A 3 10.49 9.14 11.13
N ASP A 4 10.26 8.66 12.34
CA ASP A 4 10.00 7.26 12.68
C ASP A 4 8.52 6.89 12.54
N ARG A 5 7.60 7.87 12.49
CA ARG A 5 6.16 7.60 12.35
C ARG A 5 5.78 6.92 11.04
N HIS A 6 6.62 7.07 10.02
CA HIS A 6 6.40 6.58 8.66
C HIS A 6 7.31 5.41 8.32
N ARG A 7 7.77 4.66 9.33
CA ARG A 7 8.67 3.53 9.14
C ARG A 7 8.11 2.31 9.83
N GLN A 8 8.30 1.16 9.20
CA GLN A 8 7.84 -0.11 9.75
C GLN A 8 8.86 -1.20 9.48
N ASP A 9 9.15 -2.01 10.50
CA ASP A 9 10.00 -3.18 10.33
C ASP A 9 9.17 -4.31 9.71
N ILE A 10 9.67 -4.86 8.62
CA ILE A 10 9.00 -5.91 7.84
C ILE A 10 10.04 -6.96 7.50
N ARG A 11 9.81 -8.20 7.91
CA ARG A 11 10.68 -9.32 7.54
C ARG A 11 10.56 -9.60 6.04
N LYS A 12 11.65 -10.01 5.40
CA LYS A 12 11.67 -10.32 3.96
C LYS A 12 10.56 -11.27 3.52
N SER A 13 10.34 -12.35 4.28
CA SER A 13 9.28 -13.31 3.98
C SER A 13 7.89 -12.67 4.04
N GLN A 14 7.62 -11.86 5.07
CA GLN A 14 6.35 -11.17 5.23
C GLN A 14 6.11 -10.15 4.12
N PHE A 15 7.15 -9.48 3.62
CA PHE A 15 7.02 -8.55 2.49
C PHE A 15 6.49 -9.27 1.24
N ILE A 16 6.99 -10.47 0.95
CA ILE A 16 6.58 -11.26 -0.21
C ILE A 16 5.15 -11.80 -0.01
N THR A 17 4.81 -12.27 1.19
CA THR A 17 3.56 -13.02 1.42
C THR A 17 2.38 -12.19 1.91
N THR A 18 2.61 -11.02 2.53
CA THR A 18 1.54 -10.35 3.31
C THR A 18 1.64 -8.83 3.26
N TYR A 19 2.84 -8.28 3.42
CA TYR A 19 3.12 -6.87 3.64
C TYR A 19 3.97 -6.29 2.49
N GLY A 20 3.58 -6.53 1.25
CA GLY A 20 4.21 -5.85 0.11
C GLY A 20 3.58 -4.46 -0.14
N PRO A 21 3.89 -3.82 -1.28
CA PRO A 21 3.34 -2.52 -1.66
C PRO A 21 1.82 -2.55 -1.83
N GLY A 22 1.09 -1.60 -1.25
CA GLY A 22 -0.38 -1.56 -1.24
C GLY A 22 -1.04 -2.30 -0.07
N SER A 23 -0.28 -3.06 0.73
CA SER A 23 -0.84 -3.65 1.96
C SER A 23 -1.02 -2.58 3.03
N ILE A 24 -2.05 -2.74 3.85
CA ILE A 24 -2.26 -1.97 5.07
C ILE A 24 -1.64 -2.77 6.23
N ILE A 25 -0.69 -2.17 6.95
CA ILE A 25 -0.06 -2.73 8.14
C ILE A 25 -0.51 -1.98 9.39
N GLU A 26 -0.81 -2.71 10.45
CA GLU A 26 -1.13 -2.15 11.77
C GLU A 26 0.17 -1.92 12.55
N GLY A 27 0.61 -0.67 12.62
CA GLY A 27 1.83 -0.29 13.31
C GLY A 27 1.59 0.30 14.71
N PRO A 28 2.66 0.54 15.48
CA PRO A 28 2.57 1.19 16.79
C PRO A 28 2.01 2.62 16.72
N ASN A 29 2.07 3.26 15.55
CA ASN A 29 1.56 4.60 15.29
C ASN A 29 0.20 4.61 14.59
N GLY A 30 -0.46 3.45 14.45
CA GLY A 30 -1.70 3.28 13.69
C GLY A 30 -1.48 2.59 12.34
N PRO A 31 -2.54 2.47 11.54
CA PRO A 31 -2.47 1.81 10.25
C PRO A 31 -1.70 2.65 9.23
N ALA A 32 -0.96 1.97 8.36
CA ALA A 32 -0.27 2.61 7.27
C ALA A 32 -0.26 1.71 6.02
N VAL A 33 -0.30 2.32 4.85
CA VAL A 33 -0.07 1.63 3.57
C VAL A 33 1.42 1.54 3.31
N ILE A 34 1.87 0.38 2.85
CA ILE A 34 3.24 0.13 2.41
C ILE A 34 3.41 0.69 1.01
N LEU A 35 4.41 1.55 0.83
CA LEU A 35 4.66 2.22 -0.43
C LEU A 35 5.36 1.31 -1.45
N MET A 36 5.29 1.70 -2.71
CA MET A 36 6.06 1.09 -3.80
C MET A 36 7.57 1.11 -3.50
N PRO A 37 8.35 0.09 -3.89
CA PRO A 37 9.77 0.00 -3.54
C PRO A 37 10.58 1.23 -3.94
N GLU A 38 10.24 1.88 -5.05
CA GLU A 38 10.91 3.09 -5.53
C GLU A 38 10.85 4.21 -4.48
N THR A 39 9.66 4.52 -3.95
CA THR A 39 9.45 5.58 -2.94
C THR A 39 9.71 5.07 -1.51
N GLY A 40 9.24 3.86 -1.23
CA GLY A 40 9.21 3.22 0.07
C GLY A 40 10.55 2.69 0.55
N LEU A 41 11.48 2.39 -0.36
CA LEU A 41 12.75 1.75 -0.03
C LEU A 41 13.94 2.42 -0.73
N LEU A 42 13.92 2.49 -2.06
CA LEU A 42 15.10 2.78 -2.87
C LEU A 42 15.51 4.26 -2.82
N LYS A 43 14.62 5.17 -3.24
CA LYS A 43 14.91 6.60 -3.42
C LYS A 43 15.48 7.26 -2.17
N HIS A 44 14.98 6.89 -0.99
CA HIS A 44 15.38 7.54 0.25
C HIS A 44 16.62 6.91 0.92
N LEU A 45 16.99 5.70 0.49
CA LEU A 45 18.23 5.04 0.92
C LEU A 45 19.37 5.28 -0.08
N GLY A 46 19.06 5.83 -1.27
CA GLY A 46 20.05 6.01 -2.35
C GLY A 46 20.52 4.67 -2.93
N ILE A 47 19.68 3.63 -2.82
CA ILE A 47 19.99 2.28 -3.31
C ILE A 47 19.48 2.16 -4.74
N HIS A 48 20.31 1.59 -5.61
CA HIS A 48 19.88 1.24 -6.96
C HIS A 48 19.33 -0.20 -6.99
N PRO A 49 18.21 -0.47 -7.69
CA PRO A 49 17.68 -1.84 -7.79
C PRO A 49 18.73 -2.88 -8.22
N SER A 50 19.66 -2.48 -9.09
CA SER A 50 20.67 -3.40 -9.65
C SER A 50 21.65 -3.92 -8.60
N ASP A 51 21.79 -3.24 -7.46
CA ASP A 51 22.63 -3.68 -6.35
C ASP A 51 22.07 -4.96 -5.68
N PHE A 52 20.78 -5.23 -5.90
CA PHE A 52 20.03 -6.35 -5.33
C PHE A 52 19.45 -7.28 -6.41
N GLU A 53 19.98 -7.24 -7.63
CA GLU A 53 19.48 -8.08 -8.72
C GLU A 53 19.86 -9.56 -8.52
N ILE A 54 18.86 -10.43 -8.70
CA ILE A 54 19.04 -11.89 -8.72
C ILE A 54 19.18 -12.33 -10.18
N ILE A 55 20.42 -12.65 -10.58
CA ILE A 55 20.72 -13.09 -11.94
C ILE A 55 20.33 -14.56 -12.13
N CYS A 56 19.17 -14.78 -12.77
CA CYS A 56 18.70 -16.10 -13.15
C CYS A 56 18.07 -16.04 -14.55
N GLU A 57 18.86 -16.28 -15.60
CA GLU A 57 18.42 -16.11 -17.00
C GLU A 57 17.14 -16.89 -17.33
N GLY A 58 17.03 -18.14 -16.87
CA GLY A 58 15.83 -18.96 -17.10
C GLY A 58 14.59 -18.35 -16.47
N LEU A 59 14.69 -17.90 -15.21
CA LEU A 59 13.58 -17.29 -14.50
C LEU A 59 13.22 -15.92 -15.09
N SER A 60 14.22 -15.07 -15.35
CA SER A 60 14.04 -13.76 -16.00
C SER A 60 13.34 -13.86 -17.36
N LYS A 61 13.71 -14.86 -18.18
CA LYS A 61 13.02 -15.15 -19.45
C LYS A 61 11.57 -15.58 -19.20
N ALA A 62 11.33 -16.45 -18.23
CA ALA A 62 9.99 -16.93 -17.92
C ALA A 62 9.04 -15.83 -17.40
N ILE A 63 9.56 -14.90 -16.57
CA ILE A 63 8.76 -13.78 -16.05
C ILE A 63 8.72 -12.56 -16.98
N GLY A 64 9.55 -12.53 -18.03
CA GLY A 64 9.69 -11.38 -18.94
C GLY A 64 10.29 -10.14 -18.27
N GLY A 65 11.16 -10.31 -17.27
CA GLY A 65 11.61 -9.20 -16.42
C GLY A 65 12.84 -9.51 -15.56
N ARG A 66 13.27 -8.48 -14.82
CA ARG A 66 14.37 -8.54 -13.85
C ARG A 66 13.84 -8.88 -12.47
N ILE A 67 14.66 -9.53 -11.67
CA ILE A 67 14.29 -10.04 -10.35
C ILE A 67 15.16 -9.35 -9.34
N PHE A 68 14.54 -8.77 -8.31
CA PHE A 68 15.25 -8.03 -7.28
C PHE A 68 14.98 -8.65 -5.92
N GLN A 69 16.04 -8.83 -5.14
CA GLN A 69 15.94 -9.17 -3.74
C GLN A 69 15.49 -7.94 -2.95
N VAL A 70 14.67 -8.16 -1.94
CA VAL A 70 14.36 -7.14 -0.95
C VAL A 70 15.49 -7.12 0.10
N PRO A 71 16.18 -5.99 0.31
CA PRO A 71 17.22 -5.88 1.33
C PRO A 71 16.67 -6.05 2.74
N SER A 72 17.50 -6.47 3.69
CA SER A 72 17.20 -6.40 5.13
C SER A 72 17.91 -5.23 5.82
N ASN A 73 17.41 -4.86 7.00
CA ASN A 73 18.10 -3.90 7.88
C ASN A 73 19.54 -4.36 8.18
N GLN A 74 19.75 -5.67 8.40
CA GLN A 74 21.07 -6.24 8.71
C GLN A 74 22.05 -6.11 7.53
N GLU A 75 21.62 -6.44 6.32
CA GLU A 75 22.44 -6.29 5.10
C GLU A 75 22.85 -4.83 4.87
N LEU A 76 21.93 -3.89 5.16
CA LEU A 76 22.16 -2.46 5.03
C LEU A 76 22.84 -1.84 6.27
N ARG A 77 23.18 -2.64 7.29
CA ARG A 77 23.76 -2.19 8.57
C ARG A 77 22.98 -1.04 9.21
N ARG A 78 21.64 -1.16 9.24
CA ARG A 78 20.74 -0.16 9.81
C ARG A 78 20.03 -0.71 11.03
N GLU A 79 19.91 0.13 12.04
CA GLU A 79 19.08 -0.17 13.23
C GLU A 79 17.62 0.21 13.03
N LYS A 80 17.37 1.26 12.24
CA LYS A 80 16.02 1.76 11.96
C LYS A 80 15.37 1.00 10.81
N PRO A 81 14.04 0.82 10.84
CA PRO A 81 13.36 0.17 9.73
C PRO A 81 13.57 0.90 8.39
N ILE A 82 13.78 0.10 7.35
CA ILE A 82 14.10 0.57 5.99
C ILE A 82 12.85 0.91 5.17
N TRP A 83 11.71 0.32 5.49
CA TRP A 83 10.49 0.53 4.72
C TRP A 83 9.75 1.77 5.20
N ARG A 84 9.47 2.67 4.26
CA ARG A 84 8.57 3.79 4.49
C ARG A 84 7.13 3.41 4.22
N THR A 85 6.26 3.94 5.06
CA THR A 85 4.82 3.75 5.01
C THR A 85 4.09 5.09 5.04
N LYS A 86 2.88 5.12 4.49
CA LYS A 86 2.02 6.30 4.50
C LYS A 86 0.81 6.03 5.40
N MET A 87 0.52 6.96 6.30
CA MET A 87 -0.66 6.86 7.19
C MET A 87 -1.93 6.77 6.35
N PHE A 88 -2.75 5.75 6.64
CA PHE A 88 -3.98 5.49 5.89
C PHE A 88 -4.90 4.59 6.72
N PRO A 89 -6.20 4.87 6.81
CA PRO A 89 -6.96 5.98 6.20
C PRO A 89 -6.69 7.37 6.83
N GLU A 90 -7.17 8.42 6.16
CA GLU A 90 -7.12 9.82 6.61
C GLU A 90 -8.19 10.16 7.66
N TRP A 91 -9.25 9.35 7.75
CA TRP A 91 -10.34 9.55 8.71
C TRP A 91 -10.10 8.82 10.03
N HIS A 92 -10.49 9.44 11.14
CA HIS A 92 -10.32 8.94 12.51
C HIS A 92 -11.62 8.99 13.29
N LEU A 93 -11.72 8.12 14.29
CA LEU A 93 -12.83 8.07 15.23
C LEU A 93 -12.37 8.56 16.62
N CYS A 94 -12.70 9.80 17.00
CA CYS A 94 -12.46 10.27 18.36
C CYS A 94 -13.44 9.55 19.31
N PRO A 95 -12.95 8.71 20.25
CA PRO A 95 -13.83 7.96 21.14
C PRO A 95 -14.58 8.88 22.10
N ARG A 96 -15.70 8.38 22.63
CA ARG A 96 -16.51 9.08 23.64
C ARG A 96 -15.64 9.59 24.80
N ASN A 97 -15.87 10.84 25.19
CA ASN A 97 -15.21 11.50 26.31
C ASN A 97 -16.17 12.54 26.92
N ASP A 98 -15.70 13.31 27.90
CA ASP A 98 -16.54 14.27 28.62
C ASP A 98 -17.22 15.33 27.75
N ARG A 99 -16.60 15.72 26.63
CA ARG A 99 -17.16 16.72 25.69
C ARG A 99 -18.17 16.11 24.71
N HIS A 100 -18.17 14.80 24.50
CA HIS A 100 -19.14 14.10 23.64
C HIS A 100 -19.43 12.68 24.17
N LYS A 101 -20.13 12.62 25.31
CA LYS A 101 -20.39 11.37 26.06
C LYS A 101 -21.28 10.35 25.33
N GLN A 102 -22.12 10.82 24.41
CA GLN A 102 -23.15 9.98 23.76
C GLN A 102 -22.70 9.40 22.41
N TYR A 103 -21.64 9.94 21.79
CA TYR A 103 -21.22 9.56 20.45
C TYR A 103 -19.71 9.73 20.27
N SER A 104 -19.16 8.94 19.35
CA SER A 104 -17.80 9.17 18.87
C SER A 104 -17.85 10.19 17.73
N VAL A 105 -16.74 10.87 17.44
CA VAL A 105 -16.66 11.86 16.36
C VAL A 105 -15.84 11.27 15.22
N LEU A 106 -16.43 11.16 14.04
CA LEU A 106 -15.74 10.78 12.81
C LEU A 106 -15.30 12.04 12.07
N TYR A 107 -14.00 12.20 11.84
CA TYR A 107 -13.41 13.42 11.29
C TYR A 107 -12.10 13.12 10.56
N LYS A 108 -11.57 14.11 9.84
CA LYS A 108 -10.22 14.12 9.28
C LYS A 108 -9.52 15.42 9.67
N GLY A 109 -8.23 15.35 9.95
CA GLY A 109 -7.41 16.49 10.39
C GLY A 109 -6.55 16.17 11.62
N ASP A 110 -5.84 17.17 12.13
CA ASP A 110 -4.86 17.00 13.21
C ASP A 110 -5.48 17.06 14.62
N GLU A 111 -6.73 17.55 14.74
CA GLU A 111 -7.46 17.59 16.00
C GLU A 111 -8.96 17.30 15.83
N CYS A 112 -9.58 16.77 16.88
CA CYS A 112 -11.01 16.53 16.90
C CYS A 112 -11.78 17.86 16.92
N PRO A 113 -12.74 18.09 15.99
CA PRO A 113 -13.44 19.38 15.88
C PRO A 113 -14.42 19.69 17.03
N VAL A 114 -14.62 18.76 17.96
CA VAL A 114 -15.51 18.93 19.12
C VAL A 114 -14.73 19.04 20.43
N CYS A 115 -13.71 18.20 20.61
CA CYS A 115 -12.94 18.18 21.85
C CYS A 115 -11.52 18.76 21.76
N HIS A 116 -11.08 19.18 20.56
CA HIS A 116 -9.76 19.76 20.29
C HIS A 116 -8.58 18.92 20.83
N LYS A 117 -8.80 17.60 21.03
CA LYS A 117 -7.72 16.68 21.34
C LYS A 117 -6.96 16.37 20.05
N PRO A 118 -5.61 16.27 20.11
CA PRO A 118 -4.82 15.82 18.97
C PRO A 118 -5.29 14.47 18.45
N THR A 119 -5.22 14.29 17.13
CA THR A 119 -5.61 13.06 16.46
C THR A 119 -4.71 11.90 16.90
N ASP A 120 -5.34 10.86 17.44
CA ASP A 120 -4.70 9.57 17.66
C ASP A 120 -4.85 8.72 16.38
N HIS A 121 -3.76 8.58 15.63
CA HIS A 121 -3.73 7.79 14.41
C HIS A 121 -4.07 6.30 14.63
N LYS A 122 -3.92 5.77 15.85
CA LYS A 122 -4.39 4.42 16.20
C LYS A 122 -5.90 4.27 16.08
N GLN A 123 -6.64 5.38 16.21
CA GLN A 123 -8.09 5.44 16.06
C GLN A 123 -8.54 5.74 14.62
N ALA A 124 -7.65 5.56 13.63
CA ALA A 124 -8.04 5.64 12.22
C ALA A 124 -9.20 4.67 11.94
N ILE A 125 -10.15 5.12 11.12
CA ILE A 125 -11.38 4.36 10.85
C ILE A 125 -11.04 3.04 10.16
N ARG A 126 -11.85 2.02 10.40
CA ARG A 126 -11.62 0.66 9.89
C ARG A 126 -12.25 0.39 8.53
N PHE A 127 -12.87 1.37 7.91
CA PHE A 127 -13.59 1.24 6.65
C PHE A 127 -12.91 2.03 5.56
N VAL A 128 -12.67 1.36 4.43
CA VAL A 128 -12.00 1.90 3.25
C VAL A 128 -12.84 1.57 2.02
N MET A 129 -12.61 2.29 0.93
CA MET A 129 -13.22 2.03 -0.36
C MET A 129 -12.19 1.42 -1.29
N ALA A 130 -12.55 0.31 -1.95
CA ALA A 130 -11.73 -0.29 -2.99
C ALA A 130 -12.57 -0.53 -4.24
N CYS A 131 -11.92 -0.61 -5.41
CA CYS A 131 -12.61 -0.96 -6.65
C CYS A 131 -11.92 -2.11 -7.40
N PRO A 132 -12.63 -2.79 -8.31
CA PRO A 132 -12.07 -3.90 -9.10
C PRO A 132 -10.87 -3.55 -9.98
N ARG A 133 -10.64 -2.25 -10.23
CA ARG A 133 -9.48 -1.74 -10.98
C ARG A 133 -8.23 -1.53 -10.10
N GLY A 134 -8.27 -1.97 -8.84
CA GLY A 134 -7.12 -1.95 -7.91
C GLY A 134 -6.95 -0.66 -7.11
N HIS A 135 -7.81 0.34 -7.29
CA HIS A 135 -7.75 1.57 -6.49
C HIS A 135 -8.21 1.36 -5.06
N LEU A 136 -7.60 2.10 -4.13
CA LEU A 136 -7.86 2.09 -2.70
C LEU A 136 -7.93 3.53 -2.18
N ASP A 137 -8.99 3.85 -1.44
CA ASP A 137 -9.15 5.17 -0.84
C ASP A 137 -9.96 5.12 0.46
N ASP A 138 -10.05 6.25 1.14
CA ASP A 138 -11.02 6.51 2.18
C ASP A 138 -12.46 6.44 1.64
N VAL A 139 -13.40 6.05 2.49
CA VAL A 139 -14.82 6.21 2.18
C VAL A 139 -15.13 7.71 2.10
N ASP A 140 -15.81 8.15 1.03
CA ASP A 140 -16.31 9.51 0.96
C ASP A 140 -17.52 9.69 1.89
N TRP A 141 -17.26 9.88 3.18
CA TRP A 141 -18.27 9.93 4.24
C TRP A 141 -19.32 11.02 4.03
N GLU A 142 -18.94 12.13 3.41
CA GLU A 142 -19.87 13.21 3.11
C GLU A 142 -20.87 12.79 2.05
N LYS A 143 -20.41 12.25 0.91
CA LYS A 143 -21.30 11.68 -0.09
C LYS A 143 -22.07 10.48 0.44
N ALA A 144 -21.45 9.66 1.28
CA ALA A 144 -22.07 8.48 1.89
C ALA A 144 -23.32 8.86 2.70
N VAL A 145 -23.20 9.86 3.58
CA VAL A 145 -24.28 10.33 4.44
C VAL A 145 -25.36 11.06 3.65
N HIS A 146 -25.01 11.75 2.55
CA HIS A 146 -25.93 12.58 1.77
C HIS A 146 -26.37 11.95 0.44
N GLY A 147 -26.35 10.62 0.33
CA GLY A 147 -26.90 9.93 -0.85
C GLY A 147 -26.14 10.21 -2.16
N GLY A 148 -24.86 10.60 -2.10
CA GLY A 148 -24.02 10.93 -3.25
C GLY A 148 -23.77 12.43 -3.44
N LYS A 149 -24.45 13.29 -2.70
CA LYS A 149 -24.27 14.75 -2.75
C LYS A 149 -23.29 15.25 -1.69
N ARG A 150 -22.79 16.47 -1.83
CA ARG A 150 -22.03 17.17 -0.77
C ARG A 150 -23.00 17.88 0.18
N CYS A 151 -22.55 18.19 1.40
CA CYS A 151 -23.38 18.88 2.38
C CYS A 151 -23.51 20.36 2.03
N SER A 152 -24.71 20.84 1.72
CA SER A 152 -24.95 22.26 1.43
C SER A 152 -24.68 23.21 2.62
N ARG A 153 -24.74 22.69 3.85
CA ARG A 153 -24.52 23.47 5.09
C ARG A 153 -23.07 23.45 5.59
N SER A 154 -22.15 22.74 4.92
CA SER A 154 -20.73 22.75 5.31
C SER A 154 -20.12 24.14 5.13
N ARG A 155 -20.56 24.89 4.11
CA ARG A 155 -20.05 26.22 3.73
C ARG A 155 -18.52 26.21 3.55
N GLY A 156 -17.99 25.16 2.91
CA GLY A 156 -16.56 25.02 2.66
C GLY A 156 -15.73 24.50 3.84
N ARG A 157 -16.33 24.30 5.02
CA ARG A 157 -15.65 23.68 6.17
C ARG A 157 -15.52 22.18 5.98
N THR A 158 -14.42 21.62 6.52
CA THR A 158 -14.22 20.17 6.55
C THR A 158 -15.37 19.48 7.29
N PRO A 159 -16.10 18.54 6.65
CA PRO A 159 -17.21 17.87 7.29
C PRO A 159 -16.73 16.92 8.40
N TYR A 160 -17.54 16.78 9.44
CA TYR A 160 -17.38 15.77 10.48
C TYR A 160 -18.74 15.20 10.87
N PHE A 161 -18.74 14.00 11.45
CA PHE A 161 -19.94 13.23 11.70
C PHE A 161 -19.99 12.71 13.13
N LYS A 162 -21.19 12.67 13.69
CA LYS A 162 -21.47 12.02 14.97
C LYS A 162 -21.71 10.54 14.69
N TRP A 163 -20.92 9.69 15.33
CA TRP A 163 -20.95 8.23 15.20
C TRP A 163 -21.59 7.61 16.45
N TYR A 164 -22.84 7.18 16.29
CA TYR A 164 -23.61 6.49 17.33
C TYR A 164 -23.55 4.99 17.09
N ARG A 165 -23.19 4.22 18.11
CA ARG A 165 -23.20 2.76 18.07
C ARG A 165 -24.06 2.23 19.20
N LYS A 166 -25.12 1.50 18.88
CA LYS A 166 -26.04 0.89 19.85
C LYS A 166 -25.90 -0.63 19.97
N GLY A 167 -25.22 -1.27 19.02
CA GLY A 167 -25.10 -2.73 18.94
C GLY A 167 -23.84 -3.19 18.20
N SER A 168 -23.83 -4.47 17.81
CA SER A 168 -22.69 -5.13 17.19
C SER A 168 -22.72 -5.11 15.66
N THR A 169 -23.88 -4.89 15.03
CA THR A 169 -24.04 -4.95 13.58
C THR A 169 -23.71 -3.61 12.90
N LEU A 170 -23.54 -3.64 11.57
CA LEU A 170 -23.38 -2.41 10.78
C LEU A 170 -24.66 -1.54 10.77
N TRP A 171 -25.83 -2.15 10.94
CA TRP A 171 -27.11 -1.44 11.00
C TRP A 171 -27.28 -0.67 12.31
N ASP A 172 -26.63 -1.13 13.39
CA ASP A 172 -26.64 -0.48 14.71
C ASP A 172 -25.72 0.75 14.81
N ILE A 173 -25.01 1.07 13.73
CA ILE A 173 -24.12 2.21 13.64
C ILE A 173 -24.84 3.31 12.85
N ARG A 174 -25.24 4.38 13.53
CA ARG A 174 -25.85 5.56 12.92
C ARG A 174 -24.82 6.68 12.81
N ILE A 175 -24.67 7.23 11.60
CA ILE A 175 -23.73 8.30 11.29
C ILE A 175 -24.56 9.54 10.92
N VAL A 176 -24.32 10.65 11.64
CA VAL A 176 -25.09 11.89 11.51
C VAL A 176 -24.18 13.04 11.16
N CYS A 177 -24.48 13.78 10.10
CA CYS A 177 -23.76 15.00 9.75
C CYS A 177 -23.95 16.08 10.82
N ALA A 178 -22.85 16.64 11.32
CA ALA A 178 -22.90 17.66 12.36
C ALA A 178 -23.46 19.01 11.90
N PHE A 179 -23.46 19.29 10.59
CA PHE A 179 -23.87 20.58 10.02
C PHE A 179 -25.36 20.64 9.65
N CYS A 180 -25.89 19.57 9.07
CA CYS A 180 -27.28 19.55 8.57
C CYS A 180 -28.19 18.56 9.30
N GLY A 181 -27.64 17.65 10.11
CA GLY A 181 -28.41 16.61 10.80
C GLY A 181 -28.81 15.42 9.92
N ASN A 182 -28.49 15.42 8.62
CA ASN A 182 -28.74 14.27 7.76
C ASN A 182 -28.00 13.03 8.28
N SER A 183 -28.61 11.87 8.14
CA SER A 183 -28.08 10.64 8.75
C SER A 183 -28.32 9.41 7.92
N THR A 184 -27.42 8.45 8.05
CA THR A 184 -27.56 7.11 7.48
C THR A 184 -26.97 6.07 8.43
N THR A 185 -27.16 4.79 8.13
CA THR A 185 -26.53 3.69 8.87
C THR A 185 -25.26 3.23 8.16
N MET A 186 -24.30 2.65 8.91
CA MET A 186 -23.12 2.06 8.30
C MET A 186 -23.51 0.88 7.38
N GLY A 187 -24.56 0.13 7.72
CA GLY A 187 -25.12 -0.92 6.86
C GLY A 187 -25.51 -0.40 5.48
N HIS A 188 -26.22 0.73 5.42
CA HIS A 188 -26.56 1.35 4.14
C HIS A 188 -25.30 1.81 3.37
N ILE A 189 -24.31 2.40 4.04
CA ILE A 189 -23.05 2.81 3.39
C ILE A 189 -22.31 1.59 2.83
N TYR A 190 -22.29 0.50 3.59
CA TYR A 190 -21.53 -0.71 3.28
C TYR A 190 -22.12 -1.48 2.10
N TYR A 191 -23.45 -1.65 2.06
CA TYR A 191 -24.14 -2.44 1.03
C TYR A 191 -24.67 -1.62 -0.15
N ARG A 192 -24.48 -0.29 -0.14
CA ARG A 192 -24.85 0.56 -1.27
C ARG A 192 -24.02 0.22 -2.50
N GLU A 193 -24.64 0.32 -3.67
CA GLU A 193 -23.91 0.35 -4.93
C GLU A 193 -23.18 1.69 -5.12
N TRP A 194 -21.86 1.62 -5.17
CA TRP A 194 -21.00 2.78 -5.45
C TRP A 194 -20.63 2.80 -6.92
N LEU A 195 -20.76 3.96 -7.56
CA LEU A 195 -20.40 4.14 -8.98
C LEU A 195 -19.19 5.07 -9.16
N GLU A 196 -18.75 5.71 -8.08
CA GLU A 196 -17.65 6.65 -8.08
C GLU A 196 -16.40 6.03 -7.47
N CYS A 197 -15.26 6.27 -8.09
CA CYS A 197 -13.95 5.92 -7.58
C CYS A 197 -13.00 7.10 -7.81
N THR A 198 -12.20 7.44 -6.80
CA THR A 198 -11.25 8.55 -6.86
C THR A 198 -9.99 8.22 -7.67
N ALA A 199 -9.84 6.98 -8.11
CA ALA A 199 -8.67 6.47 -8.82
C ALA A 199 -7.35 6.61 -8.04
N ARG A 200 -7.42 6.52 -6.71
CA ARG A 200 -6.27 6.65 -5.82
C ARG A 200 -5.48 5.35 -5.70
N PHE A 201 -4.16 5.46 -5.72
CA PHE A 201 -3.20 4.41 -5.38
C PHE A 201 -2.31 4.90 -4.23
N PRO A 202 -2.69 4.71 -2.96
CA PRO A 202 -1.97 5.24 -1.81
C PRO A 202 -0.51 4.78 -1.75
N GLU A 203 -0.20 3.60 -2.28
CA GLU A 203 1.14 3.04 -2.35
C GLU A 203 2.08 3.75 -3.34
N ARG A 204 1.53 4.48 -4.30
CA ARG A 204 2.29 5.26 -5.30
C ARG A 204 2.49 6.72 -4.89
N GLU A 205 1.94 7.13 -3.76
CA GLU A 205 2.03 8.50 -3.27
C GLU A 205 3.34 8.77 -2.53
N ASP A 206 3.70 10.05 -2.41
CA ASP A 206 4.75 10.47 -1.49
C ASP A 206 4.33 10.25 -0.03
N VAL A 207 5.32 9.97 0.81
CA VAL A 207 5.18 9.62 2.24
C VAL A 207 4.36 10.66 3.02
N ALA A 208 4.65 11.94 2.80
CA ALA A 208 4.03 13.07 3.51
C ALA A 208 3.22 13.98 2.57
N GLY A 209 3.13 13.64 1.28
CA GLY A 209 2.37 14.42 0.31
C GLY A 209 0.85 14.26 0.50
N PRO A 210 0.05 15.21 0.02
CA PRO A 210 -1.40 15.06 0.02
C PRO A 210 -1.83 13.84 -0.82
N PRO A 211 -3.01 13.28 -0.55
CA PRO A 211 -3.58 12.19 -1.33
C PRO A 211 -3.84 12.62 -2.79
N ASN A 212 -3.51 11.75 -3.75
CA ASN A 212 -3.72 12.00 -5.17
C ASN A 212 -4.99 11.30 -5.66
N ARG A 213 -5.99 12.08 -6.06
CA ARG A 213 -7.33 11.62 -6.46
C ARG A 213 -7.70 12.15 -7.85
N PRO A 214 -7.17 11.55 -8.93
CA PRO A 214 -7.42 12.05 -10.28
C PRO A 214 -8.87 11.88 -10.75
N CYS A 215 -9.68 11.06 -10.06
CA CYS A 215 -11.12 10.90 -10.31
C CYS A 215 -11.47 10.47 -11.75
N ASN A 216 -10.56 9.78 -12.44
CA ASN A 216 -10.73 9.29 -13.81
C ASN A 216 -11.25 7.83 -13.87
N CYS A 217 -11.76 7.29 -12.75
CA CYS A 217 -12.25 5.93 -12.65
C CYS A 217 -13.78 5.93 -12.45
N HIS A 218 -14.50 5.69 -13.53
CA HIS A 218 -15.97 5.66 -13.53
C HIS A 218 -16.52 4.25 -13.72
N PHE A 219 -17.64 3.98 -13.06
CA PHE A 219 -18.42 2.75 -13.19
C PHE A 219 -19.85 3.09 -13.62
N SER A 220 -20.41 2.23 -14.45
CA SER A 220 -21.78 2.23 -14.92
C SER A 220 -22.63 1.24 -14.12
N GLN A 221 -23.95 1.33 -14.28
CA GLN A 221 -24.86 0.35 -13.66
C GLN A 221 -24.69 -1.06 -14.24
N LYS A 222 -24.15 -1.19 -15.45
CA LYS A 222 -23.95 -2.46 -16.16
C LYS A 222 -22.71 -3.22 -15.71
N ASP A 223 -21.79 -2.57 -15.00
CA ASP A 223 -20.58 -3.22 -14.51
C ASP A 223 -20.93 -4.27 -13.44
N GLU A 224 -20.51 -5.52 -13.68
CA GLU A 224 -20.77 -6.64 -12.76
C GLU A 224 -20.13 -6.44 -11.38
N ARG A 225 -18.94 -5.82 -11.36
CA ARG A 225 -18.21 -5.50 -10.14
C ARG A 225 -18.05 -4.00 -10.02
N LYS A 226 -18.44 -3.48 -8.86
CA LYS A 226 -18.45 -2.05 -8.53
C LYS A 226 -17.52 -1.76 -7.36
N PRO A 227 -17.10 -0.50 -7.16
CA PRO A 227 -16.47 -0.08 -5.92
C PRO A 227 -17.30 -0.51 -4.71
N CYS A 228 -16.63 -0.88 -3.63
CA CYS A 228 -17.28 -1.31 -2.41
C CYS A 228 -16.52 -0.82 -1.18
N VAL A 229 -17.26 -0.71 -0.09
CA VAL A 229 -16.67 -0.43 1.22
C VAL A 229 -16.27 -1.75 1.86
N LEU A 230 -15.04 -1.83 2.34
CA LEU A 230 -14.46 -3.01 2.96
C LEU A 230 -13.86 -2.64 4.32
N HIS A 231 -13.72 -3.65 5.17
CA HIS A 231 -12.87 -3.50 6.35
C HIS A 231 -11.41 -3.41 5.91
N ARG A 232 -10.62 -2.48 6.46
CA ARG A 232 -9.20 -2.29 6.07
C ARG A 232 -8.31 -3.52 6.32
N GLY A 233 -8.75 -4.41 7.21
CA GLY A 233 -8.11 -5.71 7.47
C GLY A 233 -8.65 -6.87 6.64
N ALA A 234 -9.49 -6.62 5.62
CA ALA A 234 -10.04 -7.66 4.78
C ALA A 234 -8.96 -8.23 3.84
N LEU A 235 -8.86 -9.56 3.76
CA LEU A 235 -7.83 -10.27 2.97
C LEU A 235 -7.92 -9.95 1.48
N ASN A 236 -9.11 -9.62 0.98
CA ASN A 236 -9.35 -9.32 -0.43
C ASN A 236 -8.95 -7.89 -0.85
N LEU A 237 -8.44 -7.06 0.06
CA LEU A 237 -7.89 -5.75 -0.30
C LEU A 237 -6.54 -5.86 -1.03
N ARG A 238 -5.76 -6.88 -0.68
CA ARG A 238 -4.46 -7.15 -1.29
C ARG A 238 -4.17 -8.64 -1.24
N ILE A 239 -4.11 -9.26 -2.41
CA ILE A 239 -3.73 -10.66 -2.58
C ILE A 239 -2.43 -10.70 -3.37
N PRO A 240 -1.31 -11.17 -2.79
CA PRO A 240 -0.08 -11.32 -3.54
C PRO A 240 -0.20 -12.48 -4.53
N VAL A 241 0.34 -12.29 -5.73
CA VAL A 241 0.59 -13.38 -6.67
C VAL A 241 2.01 -13.86 -6.43
N ILE A 242 2.16 -15.08 -5.91
CA ILE A 242 3.45 -15.68 -5.58
C ILE A 242 3.82 -16.67 -6.69
N CYS A 243 4.93 -16.40 -7.37
CA CYS A 243 5.55 -17.33 -8.30
C CYS A 243 6.78 -17.95 -7.63
N SER A 244 6.85 -19.27 -7.59
CA SER A 244 8.00 -20.00 -7.07
C SER A 244 8.78 -20.66 -8.20
N ALA A 245 10.10 -20.64 -8.10
CA ALA A 245 10.98 -21.29 -9.07
C ALA A 245 12.17 -21.90 -8.35
N ILE A 246 12.65 -23.03 -8.86
CA ILE A 246 13.85 -23.71 -8.39
C ILE A 246 14.88 -23.74 -9.51
N LYS A 247 16.08 -23.24 -9.22
CA LYS A 247 17.22 -23.38 -10.11
C LYS A 247 18.01 -24.60 -9.66
N ILE A 248 17.93 -25.67 -10.45
CA ILE A 248 18.79 -26.84 -10.24
C ILE A 248 20.15 -26.49 -10.86
N PRO A 249 21.24 -26.38 -10.08
CA PRO A 249 22.55 -26.20 -10.66
C PRO A 249 22.87 -27.42 -11.54
N PRO A 250 23.49 -27.25 -12.72
CA PRO A 250 24.02 -28.39 -13.44
C PRO A 250 25.05 -29.10 -12.55
N VAL A 251 25.23 -30.42 -12.74
CA VAL A 251 26.33 -31.14 -12.10
C VAL A 251 27.63 -30.44 -12.50
N MET A 252 28.21 -29.69 -11.55
CA MET A 252 29.31 -28.79 -11.88
C MET A 252 30.60 -29.62 -12.02
N SER A 253 31.09 -29.76 -13.25
CA SER A 253 32.52 -29.98 -13.41
C SER A 253 33.27 -28.75 -12.89
N ARG A 254 34.52 -28.91 -12.43
CA ARG A 254 35.37 -27.79 -11.95
C ARG A 254 35.45 -26.62 -12.94
N LEU A 255 35.33 -26.91 -14.24
CA LEU A 255 35.25 -25.92 -15.32
C LEU A 255 33.96 -25.07 -15.22
N GLY A 256 32.82 -25.70 -14.93
CA GLY A 256 31.54 -25.02 -14.75
C GLY A 256 31.54 -24.04 -13.57
N GLU A 257 32.29 -24.33 -12.51
CA GLU A 257 32.45 -23.42 -11.35
C GLU A 257 33.22 -22.16 -11.75
N ILE A 258 34.35 -22.34 -12.41
CA ILE A 258 35.19 -21.25 -12.91
C ILE A 258 34.40 -20.38 -13.89
N LEU A 259 33.70 -20.99 -14.85
CA LEU A 259 32.89 -20.27 -15.84
C LEU A 259 31.64 -19.63 -15.25
N SER A 260 31.26 -19.93 -14.01
CA SER A 260 30.11 -19.32 -13.36
C SER A 260 30.41 -17.93 -12.78
N ASP A 261 31.69 -17.60 -12.58
CA ASP A 261 32.17 -16.31 -12.09
C ASP A 261 31.81 -15.16 -13.06
N ASN A 262 31.30 -14.05 -12.51
CA ASN A 262 30.82 -12.92 -13.29
C ASN A 262 31.93 -12.17 -14.04
N LEU A 263 33.13 -12.08 -13.46
CA LEU A 263 34.27 -11.47 -14.13
C LEU A 263 34.69 -12.31 -15.33
N ILE A 264 34.73 -13.63 -15.15
CA ILE A 264 35.10 -14.58 -16.20
C ILE A 264 34.07 -14.56 -17.33
N LYS A 265 32.77 -14.57 -17.01
CA LYS A 265 31.70 -14.44 -18.04
C LYS A 265 31.80 -13.15 -18.83
N SER A 266 32.06 -12.02 -18.17
CA SER A 266 32.22 -10.72 -18.84
C SER A 266 33.40 -10.73 -19.81
N LEU A 267 34.53 -11.29 -19.36
CA LEU A 267 35.73 -11.42 -20.17
C LEU A 267 35.52 -12.35 -21.37
N VAL A 268 34.90 -13.52 -21.15
CA VAL A 268 34.57 -14.48 -22.22
C VAL A 268 33.60 -13.86 -23.22
N ARG A 269 32.55 -13.16 -22.79
CA ARG A 269 31.64 -12.44 -23.69
C ARG A 269 32.38 -11.40 -24.54
N THR A 270 33.31 -10.66 -23.94
CA THR A 270 34.13 -9.69 -24.65
C THR A 270 35.01 -10.37 -25.70
N LEU A 271 35.67 -11.48 -25.35
CA LEU A 271 36.51 -12.26 -26.27
C LEU A 271 35.73 -12.91 -27.42
N ILE A 272 34.46 -13.28 -27.19
CA ILE A 272 33.56 -13.75 -28.24
C ILE A 272 33.19 -12.60 -29.19
N ILE A 273 32.85 -11.42 -28.65
CA ILE A 273 32.50 -10.24 -29.46
C ILE A 273 33.69 -9.76 -30.30
N THR A 274 34.90 -9.83 -29.76
CA THR A 274 36.13 -9.47 -30.50
C THR A 274 36.61 -10.59 -31.43
N ASN A 275 35.87 -11.69 -31.55
CA ASN A 275 36.17 -12.85 -32.41
C ASN A 275 37.52 -13.52 -32.11
N VAL A 276 38.08 -13.26 -30.93
CA VAL A 276 39.33 -13.85 -30.44
C VAL A 276 39.08 -15.28 -29.94
N PHE A 277 37.88 -15.53 -29.41
CA PHE A 277 37.45 -16.85 -28.90
C PHE A 277 36.95 -17.75 -30.05
N ASN A 278 37.86 -18.13 -30.95
CA ASN A 278 37.58 -19.04 -32.06
C ASN A 278 38.36 -20.36 -31.91
N LYS A 279 37.92 -21.41 -32.62
CA LYS A 279 38.48 -22.77 -32.51
C LYS A 279 39.98 -22.79 -32.78
N GLU A 280 40.45 -22.05 -33.79
CA GLU A 280 41.86 -21.98 -34.17
C GLU A 280 42.77 -21.35 -33.09
N ASN A 281 42.25 -20.42 -32.29
CA ASN A 281 43.00 -19.80 -31.20
C ASN A 281 42.99 -20.62 -29.92
N LEU A 282 41.94 -21.41 -29.70
CA LEU A 282 41.83 -22.28 -28.53
C LEU A 282 42.64 -23.57 -28.67
N GLU A 283 42.88 -24.04 -29.90
CA GLU A 283 43.70 -25.23 -30.19
C GLU A 283 45.21 -24.93 -30.26
N LYS A 284 45.62 -23.66 -30.17
CA LYS A 284 47.03 -23.23 -30.20
C LYS A 284 47.71 -23.14 -28.82
N VAL A 285 46.97 -23.42 -27.74
CA VAL A 285 47.46 -23.45 -26.35
C VAL A 285 47.49 -24.89 -25.88
#